data_AF-A0A8C0XJW8-F1
#
_entry.id   AF-A0A8C0XJW8-F1
#
_cell.length_a   1.000
_cell.length_b   1.000
_cell.length_c   1.000
_cell.angle_alpha   90.00
_cell.angle_beta   90.00
_cell.angle_gamma   90.00
#
_symmetry.space_group_name_H-M   'P 1'
#
loop_
_entity.id
_entity.type
_entity.pdbx_description
1 polymer ?
#
loop_
_entity_poly.entity_id
_entity_poly.type
_entity_poly.pdbx_seq_one_letter_code
_entity_poly.pdbx_strand_id
1 'polypeptide(L)'
;MENEVFTPLLEQFMSSPLVTWVKTFGPLAAANGTNLDEYVALVDGVFLNQVMLQIALYMLGKYSTKELYPQPPNPFLIKALTLNTWSHNFCLSIP
;
A
#
# COMPACT_ATOMS: atom_id res chain seq x y z
N MET A 1 -19.65 15.01 19.04
CA MET A 1 -19.59 13.57 19.36
C MET A 1 -18.99 12.84 18.15
N GLU A 2 -17.73 13.17 17.84
CA GLU A 2 -17.09 12.89 16.54
C GLU A 2 -15.98 11.85 16.68
N ASN A 3 -15.41 11.75 17.89
CA ASN A 3 -14.36 10.78 18.24
C ASN A 3 -14.84 9.31 18.27
N GLU A 4 -16.15 9.05 18.38
CA GLU A 4 -16.67 7.66 18.38
C GLU A 4 -16.86 7.07 16.97
N VAL A 5 -16.91 7.92 15.94
CA VAL A 5 -17.11 7.48 14.54
C VAL A 5 -15.77 7.15 13.87
N PHE A 6 -14.69 7.80 14.29
CA PHE A 6 -13.37 7.66 13.66
C PHE A 6 -12.74 6.29 13.94
N THR A 7 -12.93 5.75 15.14
CA THR A 7 -12.37 4.46 15.56
C THR A 7 -12.85 3.27 14.72
N PRO A 8 -14.17 3.04 14.51
CA PRO A 8 -14.63 1.92 13.68
C PRO A 8 -14.24 2.07 12.21
N LEU A 9 -14.20 3.30 11.68
CA LEU A 9 -13.76 3.55 10.30
C LEU A 9 -12.26 3.29 10.13
N LEU A 10 -11.46 3.72 11.10
CA LEU A 10 -10.03 3.45 11.15
C LEU A 10 -9.77 1.95 11.20
N GLU A 11 -10.43 1.22 12.09
CA GLU A 11 -10.29 -0.24 12.18
C GLU A 11 -10.70 -0.96 10.89
N GLN A 12 -11.80 -0.52 10.25
CA GLN A 12 -12.24 -1.03 8.96
C GLN A 12 -11.20 -0.76 7.87
N PHE A 13 -10.64 0.45 7.83
CA PHE A 13 -9.58 0.83 6.90
C PHE A 13 -8.31 0.01 7.13
N MET A 14 -7.88 -0.15 8.38
CA MET A 14 -6.70 -0.91 8.76
C MET A 14 -6.85 -2.41 8.50
N SER A 15 -8.08 -2.93 8.54
CA SER A 15 -8.43 -4.30 8.16
C SER A 15 -8.65 -4.48 6.66
N SER A 16 -8.55 -3.42 5.87
CA SER A 16 -8.76 -3.51 4.43
C SER A 16 -7.71 -4.43 3.78
N PRO A 17 -8.07 -5.12 2.68
CA PRO A 17 -7.14 -6.00 1.98
C PRO A 17 -5.87 -5.29 1.51
N LEU A 18 -5.97 -3.99 1.22
CA LEU A 18 -4.83 -3.21 0.78
C LEU A 18 -3.87 -2.90 1.93
N VAL A 19 -4.35 -2.39 3.07
CA VAL A 19 -3.48 -2.13 4.24
C VAL A 19 -2.81 -3.42 4.69
N THR A 20 -3.57 -4.52 4.72
CA THR A 20 -3.04 -5.86 5.00
C THR A 20 -1.94 -6.26 4.02
N TRP A 21 -2.10 -5.97 2.73
CA TRP A 21 -1.09 -6.27 1.72
C TRP A 21 0.15 -5.37 1.83
N VAL A 22 -0.02 -4.06 2.06
CA VAL A 22 1.08 -3.11 2.26
C VAL A 22 1.94 -3.52 3.46
N LYS A 23 1.32 -4.02 4.54
CA LYS A 23 2.01 -4.60 5.71
C LYS A 23 2.88 -5.83 5.39
N THR A 24 2.65 -6.53 4.28
CA THR A 24 3.49 -7.67 3.87
C THR A 24 4.88 -7.26 3.36
N PHE A 25 5.06 -5.98 2.96
CA PHE A 25 6.36 -5.44 2.56
C PHE A 25 7.25 -5.06 3.74
N GLY A 26 6.65 -4.91 4.93
CA GLY A 26 7.36 -4.54 6.14
C GLY A 26 6.43 -3.89 7.17
N PRO A 27 6.91 -3.72 8.41
CA PRO A 27 6.15 -3.06 9.46
C PRO A 27 5.90 -1.58 9.10
N LEU A 28 4.64 -1.14 9.23
CA LEU A 28 4.23 0.25 8.97
C LEU A 28 4.65 1.22 10.09
N ALA A 29 4.70 0.72 11.32
CA ALA A 29 5.10 1.47 12.50
C ALA A 29 6.06 0.61 13.36
N ALA A 30 6.59 1.19 14.44
CA ALA A 30 7.35 0.43 15.43
C ALA A 30 6.52 -0.77 15.95
N ALA A 31 7.17 -1.82 16.46
CA ALA A 31 6.53 -3.08 16.84
C ALA A 31 5.36 -2.96 17.85
N ASN A 32 5.21 -1.80 18.52
CA ASN A 32 4.12 -1.48 19.46
C ASN A 32 3.26 -0.28 18.99
N GLY A 33 3.31 0.09 17.71
CA GLY A 33 2.53 1.20 17.16
C GLY A 33 1.03 0.91 17.18
N THR A 34 0.22 1.93 17.45
CA THR A 34 -1.24 1.84 17.40
C THR A 34 -1.73 1.85 15.94
N ASN A 35 -2.99 1.45 15.71
CA ASN A 35 -3.63 1.59 14.39
C ASN A 35 -3.58 3.04 13.86
N LEU A 36 -3.56 4.03 14.76
CA LEU A 36 -3.42 5.44 14.41
C LEU A 36 -2.01 5.77 13.92
N ASP A 37 -0.97 5.24 14.57
CA ASP A 37 0.42 5.43 14.13
C ASP A 37 0.65 4.83 12.75
N GLU A 38 0.11 3.64 12.49
CA GLU A 38 0.18 3.00 11.18
C GLU A 38 -0.61 3.78 10.12
N TYR A 39 -1.78 4.33 10.46
CA TYR A 39 -2.54 5.20 9.56
C TYR A 39 -1.77 6.47 9.21
N VAL A 40 -1.16 7.15 10.20
CA VAL A 40 -0.34 8.34 9.96
C VAL A 40 0.84 8.02 9.04
N ALA A 41 1.50 6.87 9.21
CA ALA A 41 2.57 6.43 8.32
C ALA A 41 2.09 6.17 6.87
N LEU A 42 0.87 5.68 6.70
CA LEU A 42 0.24 5.52 5.38
C LEU A 42 -0.14 6.87 4.76
N VAL A 43 -0.65 7.80 5.57
CA VAL A 43 -1.05 9.15 5.13
C VAL A 43 0.14 9.97 4.69
N ASP A 44 1.26 9.90 5.40
CA ASP A 44 2.51 10.58 5.02
C ASP A 44 3.06 10.08 3.67
N GLY A 45 2.64 8.89 3.22
CA GLY A 45 2.93 8.38 1.88
C GLY A 45 4.38 7.95 1.64
N VAL A 46 5.29 8.19 2.59
CA VAL A 46 6.70 7.76 2.53
C VAL A 46 6.80 6.24 2.39
N PHE A 47 6.04 5.49 3.20
CA PHE A 47 6.01 4.03 3.12
C PHE A 47 5.47 3.55 1.76
N LEU A 48 4.37 4.13 1.29
CA LEU A 48 3.77 3.78 0.00
C LEU A 48 4.72 4.05 -1.16
N ASN A 49 5.45 5.17 -1.12
CA ASN A 49 6.47 5.50 -2.10
C ASN A 49 7.61 4.46 -2.12
N GLN A 50 8.06 3.98 -0.95
CA GLN A 50 9.05 2.89 -0.88
C GLN A 50 8.52 1.58 -1.48
N VAL A 51 7.27 1.21 -1.20
CA VAL A 51 6.63 0.03 -1.82
C VAL A 51 6.55 0.18 -3.34
N MET A 52 6.17 1.36 -3.83
CA MET A 52 6.17 1.65 -5.28
C MET A 52 7.57 1.50 -5.89
N LEU A 53 8.61 1.99 -5.22
CA LEU A 53 10.00 1.83 -5.68
C LEU A 53 10.45 0.38 -5.67
N GLN A 54 10.13 -0.42 -4.65
CA GLN A 54 10.45 -1.85 -4.62
C GLN A 54 9.80 -2.60 -5.78
N ILE A 55 8.53 -2.29 -6.07
CA ILE A 55 7.82 -2.88 -7.20
C ILE A 55 8.46 -2.44 -8.52
N ALA A 56 8.75 -1.15 -8.70
CA ALA A 56 9.38 -0.64 -9.93
C ALA A 56 10.75 -1.26 -10.17
N LEU A 57 11.59 -1.37 -9.13
CA LEU A 57 12.90 -2.00 -9.19
C LEU A 57 12.82 -3.50 -9.49
N TYR A 58 11.87 -4.22 -8.87
CA TYR A 58 11.62 -5.62 -9.18
C TYR A 58 11.23 -5.81 -10.65
N MET A 59 10.31 -4.97 -11.14
CA MET A 59 9.86 -5.00 -12.53
C MET A 59 11.01 -4.70 -13.49
N LEU A 60 11.81 -3.65 -13.25
CA LEU A 60 12.98 -3.31 -14.07
C LEU A 60 14.04 -4.41 -14.06
N GLY A 61 14.29 -5.04 -12.91
CA GLY A 61 15.17 -6.21 -12.80
C GLY A 61 14.69 -7.36 -13.68
N LYS A 62 13.37 -7.62 -13.72
CA LYS A 62 12.76 -8.63 -14.58
C LYS A 62 12.79 -8.25 -16.07
N TYR A 63 12.69 -6.97 -16.42
CA TYR A 63 12.81 -6.51 -17.82
C TYR A 63 14.25 -6.55 -18.33
N SER A 64 15.24 -6.36 -17.44
CA SER A 64 16.66 -6.47 -17.78
C SER A 64 17.07 -7.93 -18.07
N THR A 65 16.41 -8.91 -17.46
CA THR A 65 16.56 -10.35 -17.74
C THR A 65 15.40 -10.82 -18.61
N LYS A 66 15.50 -10.72 -19.93
CA LYS A 66 14.43 -11.12 -20.86
C LYS A 66 13.92 -12.55 -20.58
N GLU A 67 12.75 -12.68 -19.98
CA GLU A 67 11.86 -13.83 -20.22
C GLU A 67 10.90 -13.46 -21.34
N LEU A 68 11.25 -13.94 -22.54
CA LEU A 68 10.47 -13.87 -23.77
C LEU A 68 9.32 -14.89 -23.72
N TYR A 69 8.32 -14.68 -22.87
CA TYR A 69 7.05 -15.43 -22.89
C TYR A 69 5.90 -14.48 -22.56
N PRO A 70 4.69 -14.68 -23.11
CA PRO A 70 3.51 -13.94 -22.69
C PRO A 70 3.16 -14.43 -21.28
N GLN A 71 3.75 -13.81 -20.28
CA GLN A 71 3.47 -14.11 -18.87
C GLN A 71 2.00 -13.79 -18.60
N PRO A 72 1.25 -14.64 -17.88
CA PRO A 72 -0.11 -14.31 -17.42
C PRO A 72 -0.07 -12.96 -16.70
N PRO A 73 -1.19 -12.21 -16.64
CA PRO A 73 -1.20 -10.84 -16.12
C PRO A 73 -0.47 -10.82 -14.78
N ASN A 74 0.71 -10.19 -14.80
CA ASN A 74 1.68 -10.34 -13.73
C ASN A 74 0.97 -9.96 -12.43
N PRO A 75 0.84 -10.86 -11.44
CA PRO A 75 0.16 -10.56 -10.19
C PRO A 75 0.74 -9.31 -9.52
N PHE A 76 2.03 -9.03 -9.74
CA PHE A 76 2.71 -7.82 -9.29
C PHE A 76 2.28 -6.56 -10.07
N LEU A 77 1.99 -6.64 -11.37
CA LEU A 77 1.41 -5.53 -12.14
C LEU A 77 -0.02 -5.21 -11.70
N ILE A 78 -0.85 -6.23 -11.50
CA ILE A 78 -2.20 -6.03 -10.98
C ILE A 78 -2.11 -5.35 -9.61
N LYS A 79 -1.21 -5.83 -8.75
CA LYS A 79 -0.95 -5.22 -7.43
C LYS A 79 -0.44 -3.78 -7.52
N ALA A 80 0.48 -3.49 -8.44
CA ALA A 80 0.99 -2.15 -8.67
C ALA A 80 -0.11 -1.18 -9.12
N LEU A 81 -0.97 -1.62 -10.05
CA LEU A 81 -2.11 -0.85 -10.52
C LEU A 81 -3.14 -0.62 -9.41
N THR A 82 -3.40 -1.63 -8.57
CA THR A 82 -4.29 -1.47 -7.41
C THR A 82 -3.75 -0.48 -6.39
N LEU A 83 -2.43 -0.49 -6.13
CA LEU A 83 -1.79 0.45 -5.21
C LEU A 83 -1.81 1.88 -5.77
N ASN A 84 -1.52 2.06 -7.06
CA ASN A 84 -1.58 3.37 -7.72
C ASN A 84 -3.00 3.95 -7.69
N THR A 85 -3.99 3.11 -8.04
CA THR A 85 -5.40 3.52 -8.03
C THR A 85 -5.84 3.89 -6.62
N TRP A 86 -5.41 3.13 -5.61
CA TRP A 86 -5.74 3.46 -4.23
C TRP A 86 -5.00 4.70 -3.74
N SER A 87 -3.71 4.86 -4.00
CA SER A 87 -2.95 6.05 -3.60
C SER A 87 -3.57 7.31 -4.19
N HIS A 88 -4.01 7.27 -5.45
CA HIS A 88 -4.68 8.39 -6.11
C HIS A 88 -6.05 8.68 -5.47
N ASN A 89 -6.88 7.66 -5.23
CA ASN A 89 -8.19 7.84 -4.59
C ASN A 89 -8.09 8.24 -3.11
N PHE A 90 -7.10 7.73 -2.39
CA PHE A 90 -6.82 8.07 -1.01
C PHE A 90 -6.37 9.53 -0.88
N CYS A 91 -5.44 9.96 -1.73
CA CYS A 91 -4.99 11.36 -1.79
C CYS A 91 -6.15 12.32 -2.14
N LEU A 92 -7.08 11.91 -3.00
CA LEU A 92 -8.29 12.68 -3.32
C LEU A 92 -9.38 12.65 -2.22
N SER A 93 -9.30 11.71 -1.28
CA SER A 93 -10.28 11.54 -0.19
C SER A 93 -9.86 12.23 1.12
N ILE A 94 -8.66 12.79 1.17
CA ILE A 94 -8.21 13.64 2.28
C ILE A 94 -8.71 15.07 2.00
N PRO A 95 -9.62 15.63 2.82
CA PRO A 95 -10.14 16.99 2.62
C PRO A 95 -9.10 18.08 2.86
#